data_AF-A0A2N0TPA6-F1
#
_entry.id   AF-A0A2N0TPA6-F1
#
_cell.length_a   1.000
_cell.length_b   1.000
_cell.length_c   1.000
_cell.angle_alpha   90.00
_cell.angle_beta   90.00
_cell.angle_gamma   90.00
#
_symmetry.space_group_name_H-M   'P 1'
#
loop_
_entity.id
_entity.type
_entity.pdbx_description
1 polymer ?
#
loop_
_entity_poly.entity_id
_entity_poly.type
_entity_poly.pdbx_seq_one_letter_code
_entity_poly.pdbx_strand_id
1 'polypeptide(L)'
;MKLFLYLVKILLVNLNINNETSRLKAVVLGTAESNGPVPSLEEAYDPKSAEFIRMGSYPKEEDMREEMEAVAGILEKYKVQVFRPKVIKDYNQIFTRDIAFVIEDKFVKSNILPDREQEIEAISHVIEQIDPSKILQLPEEAHIEGGDVMPLGDYILVGTYRGEDYKDYITARTNVQAVEALQELFPHKKVVSFNLRKSNTEPRDNALHLDCCFQPVGKGKAIIHRNGFLEEDEYNWLVNLFGKENVFEISRDEMYYMNSNIFSIDEDVVISEKNFTRLNSWLREQGITVEEVPYAEISKQEGLLRCSTLPLIRE
;
A
#
# COMPACT_ATOMS: atom_id res chain seq x y z
N MET A 1 -44.05 -1.57 22.10
CA MET A 1 -42.82 -0.75 22.11
C MET A 1 -41.56 -1.59 21.81
N LYS A 2 -41.63 -2.88 21.48
CA LYS A 2 -41.82 -3.43 20.11
C LYS A 2 -42.35 -2.41 19.11
N LEU A 3 -41.49 -1.98 18.17
CA LEU A 3 -41.70 -1.40 16.83
C LEU A 3 -40.75 -0.23 16.46
N PHE A 4 -39.64 -0.06 17.19
CA PHE A 4 -38.54 0.83 16.80
C PHE A 4 -37.17 0.13 16.85
N LEU A 5 -37.16 -1.20 16.72
CA LEU A 5 -36.03 -1.93 16.14
C LEU A 5 -36.13 -1.77 14.62
N TYR A 6 -36.08 -0.52 14.18
CA TYR A 6 -36.04 -0.13 12.78
C TYR A 6 -34.67 -0.59 12.28
N LEU A 7 -34.61 -1.81 11.76
CA LEU A 7 -33.95 -2.23 10.54
C LEU A 7 -33.06 -1.17 9.85
N VAL A 8 -32.05 -0.65 10.54
CA VAL A 8 -30.77 -0.41 9.91
C VAL A 8 -30.12 -1.78 9.93
N LYS A 9 -30.45 -2.61 8.93
CA LYS A 9 -29.42 -3.51 8.41
C LYS A 9 -28.30 -2.56 7.99
N ILE A 10 -27.39 -2.26 8.90
CA ILE A 10 -26.08 -1.75 8.52
C ILE A 10 -25.60 -2.85 7.56
N LEU A 11 -25.57 -2.56 6.27
CA LEU A 11 -24.95 -3.48 5.32
C LEU A 11 -23.50 -3.56 5.80
N LEU A 12 -23.18 -4.63 6.52
CA LEU A 12 -21.83 -4.83 6.99
C LEU A 12 -20.93 -4.94 5.76
N VAL A 13 -19.80 -4.25 5.80
CA VAL A 13 -18.74 -4.42 4.82
C VAL A 13 -18.21 -5.84 5.01
N ASN A 14 -18.56 -6.72 4.09
CA ASN A 14 -18.08 -8.10 4.08
C ASN A 14 -16.66 -8.13 3.51
N LEU A 15 -15.69 -7.92 4.39
CA LEU A 15 -14.27 -7.94 4.04
C LEU A 15 -13.91 -9.24 3.31
N ASN A 16 -13.13 -9.11 2.23
CA ASN A 16 -12.67 -10.26 1.46
C ASN A 16 -11.43 -9.91 0.64
N ILE A 17 -10.23 -10.07 1.21
CA ILE A 17 -8.96 -9.86 0.49
C ILE A 17 -8.09 -11.11 0.59
N ASN A 18 -8.10 -11.93 -0.46
CA ASN A 18 -7.26 -13.15 -0.53
C ASN A 18 -6.01 -12.96 -1.37
N ASN A 19 -5.97 -11.94 -2.23
CA ASN A 19 -4.85 -11.64 -3.10
C ASN A 19 -4.88 -10.15 -3.51
N GLU A 20 -3.86 -9.70 -4.24
CA GLU A 20 -3.72 -8.31 -4.70
C GLU A 20 -4.43 -8.01 -6.04
N THR A 21 -4.91 -9.01 -6.80
CA THR A 21 -5.28 -8.86 -8.22
C THR A 21 -6.73 -9.19 -8.56
N SER A 22 -7.45 -9.93 -7.70
CA SER A 22 -8.87 -10.22 -7.84
C SER A 22 -9.70 -8.94 -7.95
N ARG A 23 -10.88 -9.06 -8.55
CA ARG A 23 -11.71 -7.92 -8.93
C ARG A 23 -12.11 -7.09 -7.73
N LEU A 24 -11.69 -5.84 -7.69
CA LEU A 24 -11.97 -4.91 -6.61
C LEU A 24 -13.45 -4.49 -6.59
N LYS A 25 -14.01 -4.44 -5.38
CA LYS A 25 -15.40 -4.00 -5.13
C LYS A 25 -15.52 -2.82 -4.21
N ALA A 26 -14.67 -2.75 -3.19
CA ALA A 26 -14.68 -1.67 -2.23
C ALA A 26 -13.26 -1.34 -1.79
N VAL A 27 -12.97 -0.05 -1.67
CA VAL A 27 -11.64 0.46 -1.32
C VAL A 27 -11.79 1.77 -0.55
N VAL A 28 -10.91 2.01 0.43
CA VAL A 28 -10.68 3.37 0.94
C VAL A 28 -9.54 3.99 0.13
N LEU A 29 -9.84 5.06 -0.59
CA LEU A 29 -8.84 5.87 -1.28
C LEU A 29 -8.53 7.08 -0.38
N GLY A 30 -7.26 7.40 -0.16
CA GLY A 30 -6.86 8.55 0.66
C GLY A 30 -7.37 9.89 0.14
N THR A 31 -7.04 10.99 0.82
CA THR A 31 -7.39 12.34 0.37
C THR A 31 -6.19 13.26 0.45
N ALA A 32 -6.06 14.15 -0.54
CA ALA A 32 -5.08 15.22 -0.53
C ALA A 32 -5.69 16.56 -0.05
N GLU A 33 -6.98 16.60 0.28
CA GLU A 33 -7.62 17.82 0.78
C GLU A 33 -7.07 18.21 2.15
N SER A 34 -6.64 19.47 2.30
CA SER A 34 -6.04 20.00 3.52
C SER A 34 -4.79 19.21 3.98
N ASN A 35 -3.89 18.87 3.07
CA ASN A 35 -2.70 18.04 3.35
C ASN A 35 -1.69 18.72 4.31
N GLY A 36 -1.86 20.01 4.56
CA GLY A 36 -0.98 20.81 5.41
C GLY A 36 0.17 21.48 4.63
N PRO A 37 1.02 22.24 5.32
CA PRO A 37 2.15 22.90 4.71
C PRO A 37 3.21 21.90 4.24
N VAL A 38 4.15 22.36 3.41
CA VAL A 38 5.36 21.59 3.10
C VAL A 38 6.10 21.32 4.42
N PRO A 39 6.40 20.05 4.74
CA PRO A 39 7.11 19.71 5.97
C PRO A 39 8.53 20.28 5.95
N SER A 40 9.08 20.52 7.13
CA SER A 40 10.51 20.79 7.30
C SER A 40 11.35 19.57 6.92
N LEU A 41 12.66 19.78 6.75
CA LEU A 41 13.56 18.68 6.40
C LEU A 41 13.67 17.65 7.53
N GLU A 42 13.57 18.12 8.78
CA GLU A 42 13.58 17.30 10.00
C GLU A 42 12.31 16.47 10.18
N GLU A 43 11.19 16.89 9.58
CA GLU A 43 9.91 16.18 9.60
C GLU A 43 9.76 15.17 8.45
N ALA A 44 10.74 15.10 7.53
CA ALA A 44 10.71 14.14 6.44
C ALA A 44 10.94 12.71 6.94
N TYR A 45 9.98 11.83 6.68
CA TYR A 45 10.03 10.43 7.12
C TYR A 45 10.89 9.52 6.22
N ASP A 46 11.35 10.05 5.09
CA ASP A 46 12.04 9.29 4.06
C ASP A 46 13.00 10.20 3.25
N PRO A 47 14.05 9.62 2.64
CA PRO A 47 15.05 10.38 1.90
C PRO A 47 14.51 11.04 0.61
N LYS A 48 13.41 10.54 0.01
CA LYS A 48 12.88 11.07 -1.25
C LYS A 48 12.09 12.37 -1.00
N SER A 49 11.18 12.36 -0.04
CA SER A 49 10.51 13.55 0.49
C SER A 49 11.55 14.61 0.88
N ALA A 50 12.58 14.21 1.63
CA ALA A 50 13.68 15.09 2.02
C ALA A 50 14.43 15.71 0.82
N GLU A 51 14.59 14.97 -0.28
CA GLU A 51 15.18 15.46 -1.53
C GLU A 51 14.30 16.54 -2.17
N PHE A 52 13.00 16.29 -2.33
CA PHE A 52 12.08 17.26 -2.94
C PHE A 52 11.86 18.51 -2.09
N ILE A 53 11.88 18.39 -0.75
CA ILE A 53 11.86 19.54 0.17
C ILE A 53 13.10 20.41 -0.05
N ARG A 54 14.30 19.81 -0.07
CA ARG A 54 15.57 20.52 -0.30
C ARG A 54 15.60 21.24 -1.66
N MET A 55 14.98 20.66 -2.68
CA MET A 55 14.89 21.24 -4.02
C MET A 55 13.83 22.33 -4.14
N GLY A 56 12.96 22.52 -3.13
CA GLY A 56 11.83 23.45 -3.21
C GLY A 56 10.75 23.00 -4.20
N SER A 57 10.65 21.69 -4.44
CA SER A 57 9.75 21.07 -5.43
C SER A 57 8.85 20.00 -4.83
N TYR A 58 8.63 20.05 -3.50
CA TYR A 58 7.62 19.24 -2.81
C TYR A 58 6.23 19.50 -3.40
N PRO A 59 5.36 18.49 -3.53
CA PRO A 59 4.10 18.63 -4.24
C PRO A 59 3.17 19.63 -3.58
N LYS A 60 2.38 20.31 -4.41
CA LYS A 60 1.33 21.21 -3.94
C LYS A 60 0.03 20.45 -3.77
N GLU A 61 -0.81 20.93 -2.86
CA GLU A 61 -2.14 20.36 -2.63
C GLU A 61 -2.99 20.33 -3.91
N GLU A 62 -2.95 21.40 -4.72
CA GLU A 62 -3.73 21.48 -5.97
C GLU A 62 -3.40 20.34 -6.93
N ASP A 63 -2.11 20.04 -7.13
CA ASP A 63 -1.66 19.00 -8.04
C ASP A 63 -2.03 17.61 -7.50
N MET A 64 -1.82 17.37 -6.20
CA MET A 64 -2.15 16.09 -5.56
C MET A 64 -3.66 15.79 -5.59
N ARG A 65 -4.51 16.82 -5.46
CA ARG A 65 -5.96 16.66 -5.56
C ARG A 65 -6.38 16.24 -6.96
N GLU A 66 -5.79 16.82 -8.00
CA GLU A 66 -6.07 16.41 -9.38
C GLU A 66 -5.66 14.96 -9.64
N GLU A 67 -4.49 14.54 -9.16
CA GLU A 67 -4.02 13.15 -9.27
C GLU A 67 -4.95 12.15 -8.53
N MET A 68 -5.38 12.49 -7.31
CA MET A 68 -6.33 11.69 -6.54
C MET A 68 -7.70 11.55 -7.19
N GLU A 69 -8.22 12.61 -7.80
CA GLU A 69 -9.51 12.58 -8.50
C GLU A 69 -9.41 11.81 -9.82
N ALA A 70 -8.26 11.83 -10.51
CA ALA A 70 -8.03 10.98 -11.67
C ALA A 70 -8.16 9.48 -11.30
N VAL A 71 -7.55 9.05 -10.20
CA VAL A 71 -7.67 7.67 -9.70
C VAL A 71 -9.12 7.33 -9.33
N ALA A 72 -9.80 8.24 -8.64
CA ALA A 72 -11.20 8.03 -8.24
C ALA A 72 -12.14 7.87 -9.43
N GLY A 73 -11.96 8.67 -10.49
CA GLY A 73 -12.73 8.56 -11.72
C GLY A 73 -12.54 7.20 -12.42
N ILE A 74 -11.33 6.63 -12.38
CA ILE A 74 -11.10 5.27 -12.88
C ILE A 74 -11.80 4.23 -12.00
N LEU A 75 -11.67 4.31 -10.67
CA LEU A 75 -12.37 3.39 -9.77
C LEU A 75 -13.90 3.42 -9.97
N GLU A 76 -14.47 4.61 -10.17
CA GLU A 76 -15.89 4.79 -10.48
C GLU A 76 -16.28 4.19 -11.84
N LYS A 77 -15.46 4.38 -12.88
CA LYS A 77 -15.64 3.75 -14.21
C LYS A 77 -15.78 2.22 -14.09
N TYR A 78 -15.05 1.60 -13.17
CA TYR A 78 -15.11 0.15 -12.89
C TYR A 78 -16.15 -0.24 -11.84
N LYS A 79 -16.95 0.72 -11.36
CA LYS A 79 -18.03 0.55 -10.36
C LYS A 79 -17.51 0.03 -9.02
N VAL A 80 -16.29 0.43 -8.64
CA VAL A 80 -15.74 0.19 -7.32
C VAL A 80 -16.38 1.18 -6.35
N GLN A 81 -16.83 0.70 -5.18
CA GLN A 81 -17.25 1.56 -4.09
C GLN A 81 -16.03 2.22 -3.45
N VAL A 82 -15.94 3.54 -3.57
CA VAL A 82 -14.83 4.32 -3.00
C VAL A 82 -15.28 4.99 -1.71
N PHE A 83 -14.58 4.68 -0.62
CA PHE A 83 -14.64 5.43 0.63
C PHE A 83 -13.48 6.43 0.68
N ARG A 84 -13.68 7.54 1.38
CA ARG A 84 -12.64 8.56 1.64
C ARG A 84 -12.53 8.81 3.13
N PRO A 85 -11.32 9.10 3.67
CA PRO A 85 -11.19 9.61 5.03
C PRO A 85 -12.01 10.88 5.24
N LYS A 86 -12.52 11.09 6.46
CA LYS A 86 -12.99 12.42 6.87
C LYS A 86 -11.78 13.36 6.90
N VAL A 87 -11.91 14.52 6.26
CA VAL A 87 -10.82 15.51 6.17
C VAL A 87 -10.47 16.03 7.57
N ILE A 88 -9.19 15.91 7.91
CA ILE A 88 -8.56 16.54 9.06
C ILE A 88 -7.77 17.73 8.53
N LYS A 89 -7.93 18.88 9.18
CA LYS A 89 -7.28 20.10 8.73
C LYS A 89 -5.76 20.00 8.91
N ASP A 90 -5.03 20.36 7.86
CA ASP A 90 -3.57 20.46 7.80
C ASP A 90 -2.87 19.12 8.12
N TYR A 91 -3.37 18.04 7.54
CA TYR A 91 -2.95 16.67 7.86
C TYR A 91 -2.87 15.79 6.62
N ASN A 92 -1.77 15.05 6.45
CA ASN A 92 -1.58 14.15 5.32
C ASN A 92 -2.43 12.88 5.51
N GLN A 93 -3.37 12.65 4.59
CA GLN A 93 -4.30 11.51 4.63
C GLN A 93 -4.29 10.71 3.32
N ILE A 94 -3.18 10.80 2.57
CA ILE A 94 -3.04 10.18 1.26
C ILE A 94 -2.83 8.67 1.39
N PHE A 95 -2.01 8.21 2.33
CA PHE A 95 -1.49 6.84 2.39
C PHE A 95 -2.30 5.90 3.28
N THR A 96 -3.55 5.63 2.88
CA THR A 96 -4.47 4.75 3.63
C THR A 96 -4.01 3.29 3.70
N ARG A 97 -3.05 2.88 2.87
CA ARG A 97 -2.46 1.53 2.92
C ARG A 97 -1.71 1.29 4.24
N ASP A 98 -1.07 2.31 4.79
CA ASP A 98 -0.14 2.10 5.89
C ASP A 98 -0.88 1.86 7.20
N ILE A 99 -2.02 2.51 7.39
CA ILE A 99 -2.75 2.60 8.66
C ILE A 99 -3.50 1.32 9.03
N ALA A 100 -3.83 0.50 8.04
CA ALA A 100 -4.49 -0.79 8.22
C ALA A 100 -4.36 -1.63 6.95
N PHE A 101 -4.67 -2.92 7.06
CA PHE A 101 -4.76 -3.83 5.92
C PHE A 101 -5.82 -4.91 6.17
N VAL A 102 -6.24 -5.57 5.10
CA VAL A 102 -7.24 -6.65 5.17
C VAL A 102 -6.62 -7.94 4.65
N ILE A 103 -6.77 -9.01 5.43
CA ILE A 103 -6.41 -10.38 5.04
C ILE A 103 -7.65 -11.24 5.24
N GLU A 104 -8.08 -11.93 4.19
CA GLU A 104 -9.34 -12.68 4.15
C GLU A 104 -10.50 -11.77 4.59
N ASP A 105 -11.13 -12.07 5.73
CA ASP A 105 -12.22 -11.29 6.29
C ASP A 105 -11.82 -10.48 7.54
N LYS A 106 -10.52 -10.29 7.78
CA LYS A 106 -9.97 -9.62 8.96
C LYS A 106 -9.40 -8.26 8.61
N PHE A 107 -9.86 -7.23 9.29
CA PHE A 107 -9.27 -5.89 9.26
C PHE A 107 -8.22 -5.78 10.35
N VAL A 108 -6.95 -5.64 9.99
CA VAL A 108 -5.85 -5.49 10.94
C VAL A 108 -5.45 -4.03 10.98
N LYS A 109 -5.52 -3.42 12.15
CA LYS A 109 -4.97 -2.09 12.40
C LYS A 109 -3.46 -2.18 12.49
N SER A 110 -2.77 -1.32 11.77
CA SER A 110 -1.32 -1.21 11.82
C SER A 110 -0.86 -0.53 13.11
N ASN A 111 0.33 -0.88 13.58
CA ASN A 111 1.03 -0.14 14.63
C ASN A 111 1.86 0.96 13.98
N ILE A 112 1.19 2.00 13.48
CA ILE A 112 1.80 3.16 12.83
C ILE A 112 2.50 4.06 13.86
N LEU A 113 3.31 5.00 13.36
CA LEU A 113 3.92 6.03 14.21
C LEU A 113 2.84 6.79 15.03
N PRO A 114 3.11 7.14 16.31
CA PRO A 114 2.14 7.83 17.17
C PRO A 114 1.52 9.10 16.55
N ASP A 115 2.30 9.85 15.76
CA ASP A 115 1.84 11.09 15.10
C ASP A 115 0.84 10.83 13.95
N ARG A 116 0.61 9.56 13.58
CA ARG A 116 -0.31 9.11 12.51
C ARG A 116 -1.62 8.51 13.04
N GLU A 117 -1.81 8.44 14.35
CA GLU A 117 -3.00 7.78 14.95
C GLU A 117 -4.33 8.38 14.46
N GLN A 118 -4.39 9.67 14.17
CA GLN A 118 -5.63 10.32 13.71
C GLN A 118 -6.09 9.82 12.33
N GLU A 119 -5.18 9.25 11.52
CA GLU A 119 -5.52 8.69 10.21
C GLU A 119 -6.53 7.53 10.32
N ILE A 120 -6.41 6.68 11.35
CA ILE A 120 -7.37 5.58 11.55
C ILE A 120 -8.74 6.11 11.98
N GLU A 121 -8.78 7.17 12.79
CA GLU A 121 -10.02 7.80 13.25
C GLU A 121 -10.79 8.45 12.09
N ALA A 122 -10.08 8.99 11.11
CA ALA A 122 -10.67 9.59 9.91
C ALA A 122 -11.51 8.59 9.10
N ILE A 123 -11.19 7.30 9.18
CA ILE A 123 -11.94 6.22 8.51
C ILE A 123 -12.88 5.45 9.46
N SER A 124 -13.11 5.94 10.69
CA SER A 124 -14.04 5.36 11.68
C SER A 124 -15.40 4.99 11.09
N HIS A 125 -15.96 5.85 10.24
CA HIS A 125 -17.25 5.64 9.58
C HIS A 125 -17.27 4.42 8.64
N VAL A 126 -16.12 3.95 8.16
CA VAL A 126 -15.95 2.69 7.42
C VAL A 126 -15.80 1.53 8.39
N ILE A 127 -14.95 1.69 9.41
CA ILE A 127 -14.67 0.69 10.43
C ILE A 127 -15.94 0.30 11.19
N GLU A 128 -16.81 1.26 11.49
CA GLU A 128 -18.12 1.05 12.15
C GLU A 128 -19.08 0.18 11.33
N GLN A 129 -18.80 -0.04 10.04
CA GLN A 129 -19.55 -0.94 9.16
C GLN A 129 -18.96 -2.35 9.09
N ILE A 130 -17.86 -2.63 9.81
CA ILE A 130 -17.22 -3.94 9.87
C ILE A 130 -17.72 -4.67 11.13
N ASP A 131 -17.89 -5.99 11.07
CA ASP A 131 -18.15 -6.80 12.26
C ASP A 131 -17.00 -6.60 13.27
N PRO A 132 -17.26 -6.12 14.51
CA PRO A 132 -16.21 -5.86 15.48
C PRO A 132 -15.32 -7.07 15.80
N SER A 133 -15.83 -8.30 15.65
CA SER A 133 -15.04 -9.54 15.83
C SER A 133 -14.02 -9.81 14.71
N LYS A 134 -14.08 -9.02 13.64
CA LYS A 134 -13.16 -9.07 12.48
C LYS A 134 -12.12 -7.96 12.53
N ILE A 135 -12.21 -7.02 13.46
CA ILE A 135 -11.23 -5.96 13.67
C ILE A 135 -10.18 -6.47 14.64
N LEU A 136 -8.93 -6.51 14.20
CA LEU A 136 -7.78 -7.01 14.95
C LEU A 136 -6.81 -5.86 15.23
N GLN A 137 -6.18 -5.92 16.40
CA GLN A 137 -5.05 -5.09 16.80
C GLN A 137 -3.90 -6.03 17.15
N LEU A 138 -2.69 -5.75 16.64
CA LEU A 138 -1.50 -6.51 17.01
C LEU A 138 -0.95 -6.06 18.37
N PRO A 139 -0.11 -6.87 19.05
CA PRO A 139 0.66 -6.44 20.21
C PRO A 139 1.47 -5.17 19.90
N GLU A 140 1.70 -4.31 20.89
CA GLU A 140 2.38 -3.01 20.70
C GLU A 140 3.78 -3.17 20.07
N GLU A 141 4.52 -4.19 20.50
CA GLU A 141 5.84 -4.52 20.00
C GLU A 141 5.87 -5.03 18.55
N ALA A 142 4.72 -5.39 17.97
CA ALA A 142 4.60 -5.85 16.58
C ALA A 142 4.41 -4.66 15.64
N HIS A 143 5.48 -3.91 15.39
CA HIS A 143 5.47 -2.81 14.42
C HIS A 143 5.18 -3.35 13.02
N ILE A 144 4.16 -2.81 12.37
CA ILE A 144 3.73 -3.22 11.03
C ILE A 144 3.00 -2.08 10.33
N GLU A 145 3.21 -1.95 9.03
CA GLU A 145 2.41 -1.09 8.15
C GLU A 145 1.91 -1.88 6.94
N GLY A 146 0.74 -1.55 6.41
CA GLY A 146 0.12 -2.33 5.34
C GLY A 146 0.86 -2.27 3.99
N GLY A 147 1.77 -1.31 3.81
CA GLY A 147 2.66 -1.27 2.63
C GLY A 147 3.54 -2.51 2.54
N ASP A 148 3.90 -3.11 3.69
CA ASP A 148 4.70 -4.32 3.76
C ASP A 148 3.89 -5.61 3.59
N VAL A 149 2.56 -5.58 3.69
CA VAL A 149 1.72 -6.78 3.74
C VAL A 149 1.02 -7.02 2.42
N MET A 150 1.23 -8.21 1.85
CA MET A 150 0.61 -8.65 0.58
C MET A 150 0.00 -10.05 0.71
N PRO A 151 -1.34 -10.16 0.79
CA PRO A 151 -2.03 -11.42 0.62
C PRO A 151 -1.79 -12.00 -0.78
N LEU A 152 -1.53 -13.31 -0.87
CA LEU A 152 -1.36 -14.02 -2.14
C LEU A 152 -1.80 -15.48 -2.00
N GLY A 153 -3.12 -15.70 -1.99
CA GLY A 153 -3.73 -17.02 -1.85
C GLY A 153 -3.36 -17.67 -0.52
N ASP A 154 -2.55 -18.73 -0.58
CA ASP A 154 -2.06 -19.44 0.60
C ASP A 154 -0.94 -18.69 1.34
N TYR A 155 -0.37 -17.65 0.72
CA TYR A 155 0.74 -16.89 1.29
C TYR A 155 0.27 -15.55 1.87
N ILE A 156 0.99 -15.10 2.90
CA ILE A 156 1.08 -13.69 3.28
C ILE A 156 2.55 -13.30 3.09
N LEU A 157 2.83 -12.43 2.13
CA LEU A 157 4.16 -11.92 1.89
C LEU A 157 4.35 -10.64 2.71
N VAL A 158 5.46 -10.54 3.45
CA VAL A 158 5.67 -9.47 4.43
C VAL A 158 7.05 -8.84 4.26
N GLY A 159 7.11 -7.57 3.89
CA GLY A 159 8.34 -6.79 4.00
C GLY A 159 8.75 -6.60 5.45
N THR A 160 10.04 -6.67 5.74
CA THR A 160 10.57 -6.46 7.08
C THR A 160 11.96 -5.86 7.02
N TYR A 161 12.45 -5.32 8.14
CA TYR A 161 13.86 -5.05 8.33
C TYR A 161 14.35 -5.81 9.56
N ARG A 162 15.38 -6.63 9.40
CA ARG A 162 15.88 -7.54 10.45
C ARG A 162 17.23 -7.11 11.04
N GLY A 163 17.72 -5.93 10.66
CA GLY A 163 18.98 -5.38 11.17
C GLY A 163 18.90 -5.06 12.68
N GLU A 164 20.03 -5.23 13.38
CA GLU A 164 20.14 -4.86 14.82
C GLU A 164 19.98 -3.34 15.03
N ASP A 165 20.22 -2.56 13.98
CA ASP A 165 20.06 -1.12 13.84
C ASP A 165 18.65 -0.71 13.40
N TYR A 166 17.64 -1.58 13.52
CA TYR A 166 16.23 -1.27 13.18
C TYR A 166 15.77 0.11 13.67
N LYS A 167 16.07 0.44 14.93
CA LYS A 167 15.70 1.70 15.58
C LYS A 167 16.36 2.93 14.96
N ASP A 168 17.45 2.75 14.22
CA ASP A 168 18.23 3.83 13.59
C ASP A 168 17.70 4.12 12.16
N TYR A 169 16.73 3.36 11.67
CA TYR A 169 16.04 3.56 10.40
C TYR A 169 14.58 3.95 10.59
N ILE A 170 14.26 5.22 10.39
CA ILE A 170 12.86 5.72 10.44
C ILE A 170 11.96 5.07 9.37
N THR A 171 12.54 4.54 8.30
CA THR A 171 11.85 3.82 7.21
C THR A 171 11.70 2.32 7.49
N ALA A 172 12.21 1.82 8.62
CA ALA A 172 11.93 0.46 9.09
C ALA A 172 10.60 0.45 9.85
N ARG A 173 9.54 -0.03 9.18
CA ARG A 173 8.16 0.03 9.67
C ARG A 173 7.58 -1.31 10.10
N THR A 174 8.16 -2.41 9.62
CA THR A 174 7.72 -3.77 9.94
C THR A 174 8.85 -4.62 10.52
N ASN A 175 8.65 -5.16 11.73
CA ASN A 175 9.65 -5.95 12.46
C ASN A 175 9.33 -7.46 12.49
N VAL A 176 10.20 -8.25 13.11
CA VAL A 176 10.06 -9.72 13.17
C VAL A 176 8.87 -10.13 14.05
N GLN A 177 8.59 -9.38 15.12
CA GLN A 177 7.46 -9.63 16.02
C GLN A 177 6.12 -9.52 15.27
N ALA A 178 6.00 -8.62 14.29
CA ALA A 178 4.83 -8.56 13.43
C ALA A 178 4.67 -9.77 12.51
N VAL A 179 5.77 -10.32 12.00
CA VAL A 179 5.75 -11.57 11.21
C VAL A 179 5.24 -12.72 12.08
N GLU A 180 5.74 -12.84 13.31
CA GLU A 180 5.31 -13.85 14.29
C GLU A 180 3.81 -13.69 14.64
N ALA A 181 3.37 -12.46 14.90
CA ALA A 181 1.96 -12.17 15.18
C ALA A 181 1.03 -12.58 14.00
N LEU A 182 1.45 -12.33 12.75
CA LEU A 182 0.69 -12.78 11.58
C LEU A 182 0.65 -14.31 11.45
N GLN A 183 1.73 -15.01 11.81
CA GLN A 183 1.75 -16.49 11.81
C GLN A 183 0.77 -17.06 12.84
N GLU A 184 0.67 -16.44 14.02
CA GLU A 184 -0.28 -16.83 15.06
C GLU A 184 -1.73 -16.53 14.67
N LEU A 185 -1.98 -15.39 14.03
CA LEU A 185 -3.32 -14.98 13.59
C LEU A 185 -3.84 -15.78 12.40
N PHE A 186 -2.96 -16.19 11.49
CA PHE A 186 -3.31 -16.92 10.26
C PHE A 186 -2.53 -18.23 10.15
N PRO A 187 -2.71 -19.19 11.08
CA PRO A 187 -1.91 -20.42 11.14
C PRO A 187 -2.13 -21.36 9.94
N HIS A 188 -3.20 -21.13 9.17
CA HIS A 188 -3.49 -21.84 7.93
C HIS A 188 -2.81 -21.26 6.69
N LYS A 189 -2.24 -20.05 6.78
CA LYS A 189 -1.46 -19.42 5.70
C LYS A 189 0.04 -19.56 5.94
N LYS A 190 0.81 -19.46 4.86
CA LYS A 190 2.28 -19.41 4.89
C LYS A 190 2.73 -17.95 4.91
N VAL A 191 3.17 -17.49 6.08
CA VAL A 191 3.76 -16.15 6.19
C VAL A 191 5.23 -16.21 5.80
N VAL A 192 5.59 -15.49 4.74
CA VAL A 192 6.97 -15.42 4.20
C VAL A 192 7.41 -13.97 4.30
N SER A 193 8.49 -13.73 5.04
CA SER A 193 9.02 -12.38 5.21
C SER A 193 10.24 -12.12 4.34
N PHE A 194 10.45 -10.86 3.97
CA PHE A 194 11.49 -10.38 3.07
C PHE A 194 12.25 -9.23 3.74
N ASN A 195 13.56 -9.38 3.94
CA ASN A 195 14.37 -8.36 4.59
C ASN A 195 14.82 -7.31 3.55
N LEU A 196 14.29 -6.11 3.73
CA LEU A 196 14.33 -5.04 2.75
C LEU A 196 15.55 -4.14 2.93
N ARG A 197 16.06 -3.62 1.83
CA ARG A 197 17.12 -2.61 1.85
C ARG A 197 16.55 -1.27 2.29
N LYS A 198 17.10 -0.70 3.35
CA LYS A 198 16.74 0.62 3.88
C LYS A 198 17.89 1.61 3.69
N SER A 199 17.55 2.87 3.46
CA SER A 199 18.53 3.95 3.34
C SER A 199 17.96 5.24 3.90
N ASN A 200 18.67 5.87 4.83
CA ASN A 200 18.29 7.16 5.39
C ASN A 200 18.70 8.35 4.49
N THR A 201 19.55 8.12 3.48
CA THR A 201 20.21 9.21 2.73
C THR A 201 20.13 9.09 1.21
N GLU A 202 19.94 7.89 0.68
CA GLU A 202 19.88 7.63 -0.77
C GLU A 202 18.51 7.07 -1.12
N PRO A 203 17.61 7.89 -1.70
CA PRO A 203 16.23 7.47 -1.99
C PRO A 203 16.13 6.37 -3.04
N ARG A 204 17.12 6.24 -3.94
CA ARG A 204 17.12 5.16 -4.94
C ARG A 204 17.44 3.78 -4.37
N ASP A 205 17.92 3.72 -3.13
CA ASP A 205 18.25 2.47 -2.44
C ASP A 205 17.36 2.24 -1.21
N ASN A 206 16.32 3.06 -1.00
CA ASN A 206 15.39 2.94 0.12
C ASN A 206 14.10 2.22 -0.31
N ALA A 207 13.95 0.95 0.04
CA ALA A 207 12.66 0.27 -0.05
C ALA A 207 11.89 0.49 1.26
N LEU A 208 11.13 1.57 1.35
CA LEU A 208 10.38 1.93 2.56
C LEU A 208 9.38 0.85 2.96
N HIS A 209 8.70 0.25 1.99
CA HIS A 209 7.87 -0.93 2.16
C HIS A 209 8.13 -1.97 1.07
N LEU A 210 7.57 -3.18 1.24
CA LEU A 210 7.62 -4.24 0.22
C LEU A 210 7.06 -3.76 -1.13
N ASP A 211 5.99 -2.96 -1.11
CA ASP A 211 5.35 -2.46 -2.33
C ASP A 211 6.17 -1.41 -3.12
N CYS A 212 7.26 -0.90 -2.55
CA CYS A 212 8.26 -0.09 -3.24
C CYS A 212 9.17 -0.92 -4.16
N CYS A 213 9.27 -2.24 -3.94
CA CYS A 213 10.18 -3.11 -4.69
C CYS A 213 9.54 -4.41 -5.20
N PHE A 214 8.30 -4.71 -4.85
CA PHE A 214 7.62 -5.92 -5.27
C PHE A 214 6.12 -5.68 -5.39
N GLN A 215 5.47 -6.22 -6.43
CA GLN A 215 4.01 -6.17 -6.55
C GLN A 215 3.50 -7.31 -7.44
N PRO A 216 2.63 -8.20 -6.94
CA PRO A 216 1.88 -9.12 -7.77
C PRO A 216 0.94 -8.35 -8.71
N VAL A 217 0.88 -8.77 -9.97
CA VAL A 217 0.04 -8.12 -10.99
C VAL A 217 -0.58 -9.13 -11.94
N GLY A 218 -1.82 -8.88 -12.31
CA GLY A 218 -2.62 -9.73 -13.18
C GLY A 218 -2.58 -11.22 -12.79
N LYS A 219 -2.66 -12.10 -13.79
CA LYS A 219 -2.60 -13.56 -13.58
C LYS A 219 -1.17 -14.05 -13.49
N GLY A 220 -0.71 -14.28 -12.25
CA GLY A 220 0.56 -14.96 -11.97
C GLY A 220 1.80 -14.21 -12.43
N LYS A 221 1.77 -12.86 -12.44
CA LYS A 221 2.92 -12.02 -12.79
C LYS A 221 3.34 -11.15 -11.62
N ALA A 222 4.55 -10.64 -11.68
CA ALA A 222 5.07 -9.75 -10.65
C ALA A 222 6.00 -8.68 -11.22
N ILE A 223 5.99 -7.51 -10.59
CA ILE A 223 6.98 -6.47 -10.77
C ILE A 223 7.97 -6.57 -9.61
N ILE A 224 9.28 -6.63 -9.89
CA ILE A 224 10.29 -6.88 -8.85
C ILE A 224 11.50 -5.99 -9.04
N HIS A 225 12.01 -5.39 -7.98
CA HIS A 225 13.32 -4.74 -7.93
C HIS A 225 14.30 -5.59 -7.14
N ARG A 226 15.31 -6.15 -7.80
CA ARG A 226 16.29 -7.04 -7.16
C ARG A 226 17.01 -6.41 -5.98
N ASN A 227 17.43 -5.15 -6.09
CA ASN A 227 18.19 -4.47 -5.04
C ASN A 227 17.31 -3.97 -3.88
N GLY A 228 15.99 -4.15 -3.94
CA GLY A 228 15.10 -3.86 -2.81
C GLY A 228 15.24 -4.85 -1.65
N PHE A 229 15.84 -6.02 -1.90
CA PHE A 229 16.09 -7.06 -0.91
C PHE A 229 17.56 -7.04 -0.46
N LEU A 230 17.82 -7.36 0.81
CA LEU A 230 19.18 -7.53 1.33
C LEU A 230 19.76 -8.90 0.97
N GLU A 231 18.91 -9.93 0.94
CA GLU A 231 19.24 -11.31 0.67
C GLU A 231 18.87 -11.70 -0.76
N GLU A 232 19.86 -12.14 -1.52
CA GLU A 232 19.65 -12.57 -2.90
C GLU A 232 18.71 -13.79 -3.02
N ASP A 233 18.73 -14.69 -2.04
CA ASP A 233 17.88 -15.88 -2.02
C ASP A 233 16.39 -15.52 -1.85
N GLU A 234 16.07 -14.42 -1.19
CA GLU A 234 14.68 -13.96 -1.02
C GLU A 234 14.13 -13.34 -2.31
N TYR A 235 14.95 -12.58 -3.04
CA TYR A 235 14.63 -12.16 -4.41
C TYR A 235 14.42 -13.39 -5.32
N ASN A 236 15.34 -14.35 -5.28
CA ASN A 236 15.24 -15.56 -6.09
C ASN A 236 14.00 -16.39 -5.72
N TRP A 237 13.61 -16.42 -4.44
CA TRP A 237 12.38 -17.07 -4.00
C TRP A 237 11.14 -16.49 -4.69
N LEU A 238 11.02 -15.16 -4.77
CA LEU A 238 9.93 -14.49 -5.48
C LEU A 238 9.98 -14.77 -6.98
N VAL A 239 11.15 -14.68 -7.61
CA VAL A 239 11.30 -15.00 -9.04
C VAL A 239 10.88 -16.44 -9.34
N ASN A 240 11.24 -17.39 -8.47
CA ASN A 240 10.86 -18.78 -8.61
C ASN A 240 9.36 -19.02 -8.36
N LEU A 241 8.73 -18.25 -7.45
CA LEU A 241 7.30 -18.34 -7.17
C LEU A 241 6.46 -17.98 -8.40
N PHE A 242 6.84 -16.93 -9.13
CA PHE A 242 6.10 -16.45 -10.31
C PHE A 242 6.59 -17.08 -11.62
N GLY A 243 7.82 -17.58 -11.68
CA GLY A 243 8.49 -17.96 -12.92
C GLY A 243 9.14 -16.74 -13.58
N LYS A 244 10.40 -16.89 -14.00
CA LYS A 244 11.22 -15.78 -14.52
C LYS A 244 10.58 -15.06 -15.71
N GLU A 245 9.85 -15.77 -16.54
CA GLU A 245 9.14 -15.25 -17.71
C GLU A 245 7.94 -14.36 -17.34
N ASN A 246 7.41 -14.48 -16.13
CA ASN A 246 6.29 -13.70 -15.62
C ASN A 246 6.72 -12.52 -14.73
N VAL A 247 8.03 -12.30 -14.61
CA VAL A 247 8.60 -11.23 -13.79
C VAL A 247 9.07 -10.07 -14.65
N PHE A 248 8.57 -8.87 -14.35
CA PHE A 248 9.12 -7.62 -14.87
C PHE A 248 10.09 -7.03 -13.86
N GLU A 249 11.40 -7.14 -14.15
CA GLU A 249 12.42 -6.55 -13.30
C GLU A 249 12.54 -5.04 -13.55
N ILE A 250 12.39 -4.23 -12.50
CA ILE A 250 12.56 -2.78 -12.55
C ILE A 250 13.98 -2.38 -12.17
N SER A 251 14.48 -1.36 -12.86
CA SER A 251 15.78 -0.73 -12.57
C SER A 251 15.74 0.07 -11.27
N ARG A 252 16.92 0.50 -10.82
CA ARG A 252 17.09 1.37 -9.64
C ARG A 252 16.34 2.70 -9.78
N ASP A 253 16.37 3.32 -10.95
CA ASP A 253 15.64 4.57 -11.17
C ASP A 253 14.13 4.34 -11.23
N GLU A 254 13.67 3.23 -11.83
CA GLU A 254 12.24 2.90 -11.84
C GLU A 254 11.71 2.55 -10.44
N MET A 255 12.53 1.97 -9.57
CA MET A 255 12.18 1.79 -8.15
C MET A 255 12.03 3.15 -7.46
N TYR A 256 12.95 4.09 -7.67
CA TYR A 256 12.81 5.45 -7.17
C TYR A 256 11.53 6.13 -7.68
N TYR A 257 11.13 5.89 -8.93
CA TYR A 257 9.87 6.40 -9.47
C TYR A 257 8.63 5.59 -9.07
N MET A 258 8.78 4.58 -8.20
CA MET A 258 7.71 3.75 -7.65
C MET A 258 7.00 2.85 -8.67
N ASN A 259 7.72 2.33 -9.69
CA ASN A 259 7.14 1.52 -10.75
C ASN A 259 6.46 0.22 -10.25
N SER A 260 6.82 -0.33 -9.10
CA SER A 260 6.09 -1.49 -8.53
C SER A 260 4.79 -1.09 -7.85
N ASN A 261 4.62 0.17 -7.44
CA ASN A 261 3.52 0.61 -6.59
C ASN A 261 2.23 0.95 -7.39
N ILE A 262 1.99 0.21 -8.46
CA ILE A 262 0.77 0.30 -9.27
C ILE A 262 -0.40 -0.42 -8.59
N PHE A 263 -1.63 -0.22 -9.10
CA PHE A 263 -2.82 -0.75 -8.45
C PHE A 263 -3.69 -1.61 -9.36
N SER A 264 -3.92 -2.87 -8.98
CA SER A 264 -4.79 -3.80 -9.70
C SER A 264 -6.26 -3.59 -9.31
N ILE A 265 -7.10 -3.28 -10.31
CA ILE A 265 -8.57 -3.28 -10.17
C ILE A 265 -9.11 -4.68 -10.44
N ASP A 266 -8.50 -5.42 -11.36
CA ASP A 266 -8.85 -6.79 -11.73
C ASP A 266 -7.60 -7.51 -12.25
N GLU A 267 -7.70 -8.80 -12.56
CA GLU A 267 -6.60 -9.61 -13.07
C GLU A 267 -6.12 -9.19 -14.47
N ASP A 268 -6.94 -8.40 -15.17
CA ASP A 268 -6.68 -7.87 -16.51
C ASP A 268 -6.83 -6.33 -16.58
N VAL A 269 -6.91 -5.65 -15.44
CA VAL A 269 -7.03 -4.18 -15.37
C VAL A 269 -6.18 -3.62 -14.23
N VAL A 270 -5.28 -2.69 -14.57
CA VAL A 270 -4.46 -1.96 -13.61
C VAL A 270 -4.57 -0.45 -13.84
N ILE A 271 -4.43 0.31 -12.75
CA ILE A 271 -4.10 1.74 -12.80
C ILE A 271 -2.58 1.86 -12.72
N SER A 272 -1.97 2.64 -13.61
CA SER A 272 -0.53 2.89 -13.64
C SER A 272 -0.24 4.36 -13.90
N GLU A 273 0.93 4.84 -13.47
CA GLU A 273 1.36 6.20 -13.77
C GLU A 273 1.70 6.33 -15.27
N LYS A 274 1.27 7.42 -15.91
CA LYS A 274 1.36 7.61 -17.36
C LYS A 274 2.80 7.65 -17.91
N ASN A 275 3.79 8.01 -17.10
CA ASN A 275 5.19 8.08 -17.52
C ASN A 275 5.93 6.74 -17.40
N PHE A 276 5.30 5.70 -16.83
CA PHE A 276 5.90 4.36 -16.70
C PHE A 276 5.91 3.59 -18.03
N THR A 277 6.40 4.22 -19.10
CA THR A 277 6.30 3.75 -20.50
C THR A 277 6.74 2.31 -20.68
N ARG A 278 7.90 1.90 -20.14
CA ARG A 278 8.41 0.52 -20.24
C ARG A 278 7.50 -0.49 -19.56
N LEU A 279 7.06 -0.19 -18.34
CA LEU A 279 6.16 -1.05 -17.58
C LEU A 279 4.78 -1.12 -18.25
N ASN A 280 4.20 0.01 -18.63
CA ASN A 280 2.89 0.09 -19.26
C ASN A 280 2.86 -0.65 -20.60
N SER A 281 3.94 -0.58 -21.39
CA SER A 281 4.10 -1.39 -22.60
C SER A 281 4.12 -2.88 -22.28
N TRP A 282 4.93 -3.31 -21.32
CA TRP A 282 4.99 -4.72 -20.92
C TRP A 282 3.64 -5.24 -20.42
N LEU A 283 2.94 -4.50 -19.56
CA LEU A 283 1.60 -4.86 -19.09
C LEU A 283 0.60 -5.08 -20.23
N ARG A 284 0.61 -4.20 -21.24
CA ARG A 284 -0.24 -4.35 -22.43
C ARG A 284 0.13 -5.56 -23.27
N GLU A 285 1.42 -5.87 -23.42
CA GLU A 285 1.90 -7.08 -24.08
C GLU A 285 1.45 -8.36 -23.34
N GLN A 286 1.28 -8.27 -22.02
CA GLN A 286 0.71 -9.33 -21.19
C GLN A 286 -0.83 -9.42 -21.27
N GLY A 287 -1.48 -8.61 -22.11
CA GLY A 287 -2.93 -8.57 -22.25
C GLY A 287 -3.66 -7.85 -21.12
N ILE A 288 -2.95 -7.04 -20.32
CA ILE A 288 -3.53 -6.26 -19.23
C ILE A 288 -3.91 -4.87 -19.73
N THR A 289 -5.13 -4.44 -19.44
CA THR A 289 -5.59 -3.07 -19.67
C THR A 289 -4.90 -2.13 -18.68
N VAL A 290 -4.25 -1.09 -19.21
CA VAL A 290 -3.56 -0.08 -18.39
C VAL A 290 -4.34 1.23 -18.46
N GLU A 291 -5.00 1.57 -17.36
CA GLU A 291 -5.59 2.89 -17.12
C GLU A 291 -4.50 3.82 -16.63
N GLU A 292 -4.02 4.69 -17.51
CA GLU A 292 -2.94 5.63 -17.19
C GLU A 292 -3.48 6.88 -16.51
N VAL A 293 -2.86 7.28 -15.39
CA VAL A 293 -3.19 8.50 -14.64
C VAL A 293 -1.93 9.33 -14.38
N PRO A 294 -2.04 10.67 -14.25
CA PRO A 294 -0.98 11.44 -13.59
C PRO A 294 -0.94 11.04 -12.11
N TYR A 295 0.25 10.71 -11.60
CA TYR A 295 0.47 10.44 -10.17
C TYR A 295 1.92 10.76 -9.73
N ALA A 296 2.60 11.60 -10.50
CA ALA A 296 4.02 11.90 -10.32
C ALA A 296 4.27 12.87 -9.16
N GLU A 297 3.30 13.73 -8.81
CA GLU A 297 3.42 14.69 -7.72
C GLU A 297 3.32 13.99 -6.36
N ILE A 298 2.30 13.14 -6.16
CA ILE A 298 2.19 12.32 -4.93
C ILE A 298 3.41 11.39 -4.78
N SER A 299 3.94 10.86 -5.89
CA SER A 299 5.14 10.00 -5.89
C SER A 299 6.35 10.62 -5.20
N LYS A 300 6.44 11.95 -5.13
CA LYS A 300 7.53 12.68 -4.46
C LYS A 300 7.56 12.45 -2.95
N GLN A 301 6.45 11.96 -2.38
CA GLN A 301 6.28 11.60 -0.97
C GLN A 301 6.55 10.11 -0.72
N GLU A 302 7.32 9.46 -1.61
CA GLU A 302 7.68 8.03 -1.55
C GLU A 302 6.50 7.04 -1.52
N GLY A 303 5.35 7.42 -2.10
CA GLY A 303 4.19 6.54 -2.25
C GLY A 303 3.45 6.78 -3.56
N LEU A 304 2.77 5.76 -4.10
CA LEU A 304 2.01 5.85 -5.35
C LEU A 304 0.60 5.26 -5.17
N LEU A 305 0.09 4.54 -6.17
CA LEU A 305 -1.30 4.10 -6.25
C LEU A 305 -1.65 3.04 -5.18
N ARG A 306 -0.74 2.08 -4.92
CA ARG A 306 -1.00 1.06 -3.90
C ARG A 306 -0.96 1.65 -2.50
N CYS A 307 0.00 2.53 -2.21
CA CYS A 307 0.10 3.22 -0.92
C CYS A 307 -1.15 4.07 -0.63
N SER A 308 -1.75 4.67 -1.67
CA SER A 308 -2.94 5.52 -1.50
C SER A 308 -4.26 4.77 -1.33
N THR A 309 -4.25 3.43 -1.34
CA THR A 309 -5.45 2.61 -1.32
C THR A 309 -5.45 1.55 -0.22
N LEU A 310 -6.62 1.33 0.37
CA LEU A 310 -6.90 0.23 1.31
C LEU A 310 -8.08 -0.61 0.78
N PRO A 311 -7.81 -1.67 0.01
CA PRO A 311 -8.83 -2.61 -0.45
C PRO A 311 -9.56 -3.26 0.71
N LEU A 312 -10.88 -3.26 0.63
CA LEU A 312 -11.75 -3.89 1.63
C LEU A 312 -12.34 -5.20 1.08
N ILE A 313 -12.67 -5.22 -0.22
CA ILE A 313 -13.35 -6.34 -0.86
C ILE A 313 -12.81 -6.56 -2.27
N ARG A 314 -12.37 -7.78 -2.57
CA ARG A 314 -12.09 -8.32 -3.91
C ARG A 314 -12.93 -9.60 -4.15
N GLU A 315 -13.28 -9.90 -5.40
CA GLU A 315 -14.01 -11.13 -5.81
C GLU A 315 -13.31 -11.91 -6.93
#